data_AF-A0A833AQI9-F1
#
_entry.id   AF-A0A833AQI9-F1
#
_cell.length_a   1.000
_cell.length_b   1.000
_cell.length_c   1.000
_cell.angle_alpha   90.00
_cell.angle_beta   90.00
_cell.angle_gamma   90.00
#
_symmetry.space_group_name_H-M   'P 1'
#
loop_
_entity.id
_entity.type
_entity.pdbx_description
1 polymer ?
#
loop_
_entity_poly.entity_id
_entity_poly.type
_entity_poly.pdbx_seq_one_letter_code
_entity_poly.pdbx_strand_id
1 'polypeptide(L)'
;IQQGHELYKEQIIRFACSRNLLSHSSFGLSIDYRRIEISGYGATGQYIFNFGFYLPLTERLDFGVRMNNVYHTKLGNTDERLARELISAFKIDAISQVEFFIETMHVEHYTPDLRFAAIYNLMSHLQLFAGTGFNTTANLSTGFSLNWYEIKFDYALQNHPFLSQTHYFTLSFGGK
;
A
#
# COMPACT_ATOMS: atom_id res chain seq x y z
N ILE A 1 -8.86 14.81 27.09
CA ILE A 1 -7.86 14.89 26.00
C ILE A 1 -8.57 14.36 24.76
N GLN A 2 -9.07 15.23 23.89
CA GLN A 2 -9.68 14.80 22.63
C GLN A 2 -8.58 14.15 21.79
N GLN A 3 -8.82 12.92 21.34
CA GLN A 3 -7.88 12.21 20.49
C GLN A 3 -7.83 12.92 19.12
N GLY A 4 -6.64 13.10 18.52
CA GLY A 4 -6.48 13.76 17.22
C GLY A 4 -7.32 13.15 16.08
N HIS A 5 -7.76 11.90 16.24
CA HIS A 5 -8.69 11.20 15.34
C HIS A 5 -10.11 11.80 15.29
N GLU A 6 -10.54 12.55 16.31
CA GLU A 6 -11.84 13.24 16.29
C GLU A 6 -11.79 14.53 15.43
N LEU A 7 -10.60 15.09 15.22
CA LEU A 7 -10.42 16.37 14.56
C LEU A 7 -10.12 16.24 13.07
N TYR A 8 -9.59 15.09 12.63
CA TYR A 8 -9.24 14.82 11.24
C TYR A 8 -9.88 13.53 10.75
N LYS A 9 -10.61 13.62 9.63
CA LYS A 9 -11.23 12.48 8.97
C LYS A 9 -10.92 12.52 7.47
N GLU A 10 -10.42 11.41 6.96
CA GLU A 10 -10.18 11.21 5.53
C GLU A 10 -10.99 10.01 5.03
N GLN A 11 -11.68 10.20 3.92
CA GLN A 11 -12.42 9.15 3.23
C GLN A 11 -11.96 9.08 1.78
N ILE A 12 -11.61 7.88 1.32
CA ILE A 12 -11.19 7.62 -0.06
C ILE A 12 -12.15 6.61 -0.68
N ILE A 13 -12.76 6.98 -1.80
CA ILE A 13 -13.53 6.08 -2.66
C ILE A 13 -12.72 5.89 -3.94
N ARG A 14 -12.28 4.65 -4.21
CA ARG A 14 -11.44 4.31 -5.36
C ARG A 14 -12.19 3.45 -6.36
N PHE A 15 -12.12 3.84 -7.63
CA PHE A 15 -12.50 3.00 -8.76
C PHE A 15 -11.25 2.67 -9.56
N ALA A 16 -11.03 1.39 -9.85
CA ALA A 16 -9.84 0.92 -10.56
C ALA A 16 -10.21 -0.02 -11.69
N CYS A 17 -9.43 0.02 -12.75
CA CYS A 17 -9.47 -0.96 -13.84
C CYS A 17 -8.04 -1.35 -14.21
N SER A 18 -7.87 -2.57 -14.69
CA SER A 18 -6.59 -3.07 -15.20
C SER A 18 -6.80 -3.83 -16.50
N ARG A 19 -5.75 -3.88 -17.30
CA ARG A 19 -5.72 -4.64 -18.54
C ARG A 19 -4.36 -5.28 -18.72
N ASN A 20 -4.39 -6.56 -19.11
CA ASN A 20 -3.19 -7.26 -19.56
C ASN A 20 -2.72 -6.64 -20.88
N LEU A 21 -1.45 -6.28 -20.94
CA LEU A 21 -0.74 -5.85 -22.13
C LEU A 21 -0.07 -7.08 -22.77
N LEU A 22 0.87 -6.88 -23.70
CA LEU A 22 1.61 -7.99 -24.32
C LEU A 22 2.40 -8.81 -23.29
N SER A 23 2.53 -10.11 -23.60
CA SER A 23 3.46 -11.08 -23.02
C SER A 23 3.62 -11.00 -21.50
N HIS A 24 2.51 -11.06 -20.77
CA HIS A 24 2.41 -11.15 -19.30
C HIS A 24 2.52 -9.84 -18.50
N SER A 25 2.73 -8.69 -19.16
CA SER A 25 2.66 -7.39 -18.47
C SER A 25 1.21 -6.93 -18.27
N SER A 26 0.98 -6.09 -17.27
CA SER A 26 -0.33 -5.51 -16.97
C SER A 26 -0.22 -4.04 -16.64
N PHE A 27 -1.23 -3.27 -17.07
CA PHE A 27 -1.35 -1.85 -16.75
C PHE A 27 -2.68 -1.58 -16.06
N GLY A 28 -2.66 -0.72 -15.05
CA GLY A 28 -3.82 -0.36 -14.25
C GLY A 28 -3.97 1.14 -14.12
N LEU A 29 -5.21 1.60 -14.09
CA LEU A 29 -5.60 2.97 -13.80
C LEU A 29 -6.58 2.97 -12.64
N SER A 30 -6.51 4.02 -11.82
CA SER A 30 -7.55 4.27 -10.82
C SER A 30 -7.82 5.76 -10.67
N ILE A 31 -9.06 6.05 -10.29
CA ILE A 31 -9.52 7.36 -9.86
C ILE A 31 -10.02 7.25 -8.42
N ASP A 32 -9.52 8.14 -7.58
CA ASP A 32 -9.95 8.26 -6.19
C ASP A 32 -10.73 9.56 -6.03
N TYR A 33 -11.88 9.48 -5.37
CA TYR A 33 -12.47 10.64 -4.72
C TYR A 33 -12.02 10.64 -3.27
N ARG A 34 -11.18 11.61 -2.91
CA ARG A 34 -10.64 11.79 -1.56
C ARG A 34 -11.31 12.99 -0.90
N ARG A 35 -12.01 12.76 0.20
CA ARG A 35 -12.64 13.79 1.03
C ARG A 35 -11.91 13.90 2.35
N ILE A 36 -11.40 15.09 2.64
CA ILE A 36 -10.75 15.43 3.91
C ILE A 36 -11.67 16.38 4.66
N GLU A 37 -11.92 16.07 5.92
CA GLU A 37 -12.74 16.86 6.84
C GLU A 37 -11.93 17.12 8.10
N ILE A 38 -11.80 18.41 8.43
CA ILE A 38 -11.08 18.87 9.61
C ILE A 38 -12.04 19.71 10.45
N SER A 39 -12.24 19.30 11.70
CA SER A 39 -13.11 20.01 12.63
C SER A 39 -12.66 21.45 12.81
N GLY A 40 -13.56 22.41 12.58
CA GLY A 40 -13.27 23.85 12.62
C GLY A 40 -12.74 24.46 11.32
N TYR A 41 -12.32 23.66 10.34
CA TYR A 41 -11.80 24.14 9.04
C TYR A 41 -12.67 23.73 7.85
N GLY A 42 -13.60 22.79 8.04
CA GLY A 42 -14.56 22.35 7.03
C GLY A 42 -14.11 21.08 6.31
N ALA A 43 -14.73 20.82 5.15
CA ALA A 43 -14.44 19.65 4.34
C ALA A 43 -14.15 20.03 2.90
N THR A 44 -13.20 19.32 2.27
CA THR A 44 -12.87 19.46 0.85
C THR A 44 -12.74 18.09 0.21
N GLY A 45 -13.14 17.99 -1.06
CA GLY A 45 -13.08 16.75 -1.84
C GLY A 45 -12.27 16.97 -3.11
N GLN A 46 -11.43 16.02 -3.48
CA GLN A 46 -10.61 16.08 -4.69
C GLN A 46 -10.53 14.75 -5.42
N TYR A 47 -10.41 14.83 -6.74
CA TYR A 47 -10.16 13.68 -7.60
C TYR A 47 -8.65 13.46 -7.78
N ILE A 48 -8.22 12.23 -7.60
CA ILE A 48 -6.82 11.81 -7.70
C ILE A 48 -6.74 10.70 -8.72
N PHE A 49 -5.85 10.86 -9.70
CA PHE A 49 -5.58 9.85 -10.70
C PHE A 49 -4.29 9.12 -10.36
N ASN A 50 -4.33 7.79 -10.45
CA ASN A 50 -3.19 6.93 -10.18
C ASN A 50 -3.01 5.94 -11.34
N PHE A 51 -1.77 5.53 -11.58
CA PHE A 51 -1.46 4.44 -12.50
C PHE A 51 -0.61 3.36 -11.83
N GLY A 52 -0.71 2.15 -12.35
CA GLY A 52 0.12 1.02 -11.97
C GLY A 52 0.58 0.24 -13.20
N PHE A 53 1.78 -0.33 -13.12
CA PHE A 53 2.31 -1.22 -14.13
C PHE A 53 2.97 -2.41 -13.44
N TYR A 54 2.74 -3.59 -14.00
CA TYR A 54 3.26 -4.86 -13.51
C TYR A 54 3.91 -5.61 -14.66
N LEU A 55 5.11 -6.14 -14.41
CA LEU A 55 5.94 -6.81 -15.39
C LEU A 55 6.63 -8.01 -14.76
N PRO A 56 6.19 -9.25 -15.10
CA PRO A 56 6.97 -10.45 -14.85
C PRO A 56 8.26 -10.38 -15.67
N LEU A 57 9.40 -10.34 -15.00
CA LEU A 57 10.71 -10.34 -15.65
C LEU A 57 11.18 -11.77 -15.93
N THR A 58 10.91 -12.70 -15.01
CA THR A 58 11.18 -14.14 -15.12
C THR A 58 10.09 -14.93 -14.37
N GLU A 59 10.14 -16.26 -14.38
CA GLU A 59 9.24 -17.12 -13.58
C GLU A 59 9.34 -16.93 -12.06
N ARG A 60 10.38 -16.23 -11.56
CA ARG A 60 10.63 -16.03 -10.12
C ARG A 60 10.89 -14.58 -9.74
N LEU A 61 10.76 -13.65 -10.69
CA LEU A 61 11.08 -12.24 -10.49
C LEU A 61 10.02 -11.39 -11.17
N ASP A 62 9.28 -10.65 -10.36
CA ASP A 62 8.31 -9.67 -10.85
C ASP A 62 8.77 -8.27 -10.48
N PHE A 63 8.42 -7.32 -11.34
CA PHE A 63 8.59 -5.90 -11.12
C PHE A 63 7.24 -5.20 -11.16
N GLY A 64 7.00 -4.33 -10.18
CA GLY A 64 5.82 -3.49 -10.10
C GLY A 64 6.20 -2.03 -9.90
N VAL A 65 5.44 -1.13 -10.51
CA VAL A 65 5.52 0.30 -10.24
C VAL A 65 4.12 0.89 -10.11
N ARG A 66 3.93 1.75 -9.13
CA ARG A 66 2.69 2.52 -8.94
C ARG A 66 3.02 3.97 -8.71
N MET A 67 2.27 4.85 -9.35
CA MET A 67 2.36 6.28 -9.11
C MET A 67 0.99 6.80 -8.71
N ASN A 68 0.94 7.46 -7.56
CA ASN A 68 -0.27 8.09 -7.04
C ASN A 68 -0.23 9.58 -7.23
N ASN A 69 -1.41 10.17 -7.43
CA ASN A 69 -1.59 11.60 -7.66
C ASN A 69 -0.75 12.16 -8.81
N VAL A 70 -0.94 11.58 -9.99
CA VAL A 70 -0.18 11.91 -11.22
C VAL A 70 -0.22 13.40 -11.55
N TYR A 71 -1.38 14.03 -11.36
CA TYR A 71 -1.61 15.45 -11.67
C TYR A 71 -1.21 16.42 -10.55
N HIS A 72 -0.63 15.92 -9.46
CA HIS A 72 -0.21 16.75 -8.32
C HIS A 72 -1.37 17.66 -7.84
N THR A 73 -2.54 17.05 -7.62
CA THR A 73 -3.80 17.74 -7.34
C THR A 73 -3.70 18.61 -6.08
N LYS A 74 -4.20 19.85 -6.17
CA LYS A 74 -4.30 20.79 -5.04
C LYS A 74 -5.35 20.37 -4.03
N LEU A 75 -5.17 20.72 -2.76
CA LEU A 75 -6.16 20.51 -1.71
C LEU A 75 -7.19 21.65 -1.71
N GLY A 76 -8.40 21.37 -2.22
CA GLY A 76 -9.47 22.37 -2.36
C GLY A 76 -9.03 23.62 -3.13
N ASN A 77 -9.31 24.80 -2.57
CA ASN A 77 -8.92 26.10 -3.12
C ASN A 77 -7.58 26.63 -2.55
N THR A 78 -6.84 25.80 -1.81
CA THR A 78 -5.55 26.19 -1.26
C THR A 78 -4.42 25.98 -2.28
N ASP A 79 -3.27 26.60 -2.05
CA ASP A 79 -2.06 26.32 -2.83
C ASP A 79 -1.31 25.08 -2.37
N GLU A 80 -1.78 24.42 -1.29
CA GLU A 80 -1.23 23.16 -0.82
C GLU A 80 -1.58 22.05 -1.81
N ARG A 81 -0.60 21.22 -2.14
CA ARG A 81 -0.76 20.11 -3.05
C ARG A 81 -0.67 18.79 -2.31
N LEU A 82 -1.51 17.85 -2.69
CA LEU A 82 -1.42 16.49 -2.19
C LEU A 82 -0.11 15.88 -2.68
N ALA A 83 0.65 15.26 -1.78
CA ALA A 83 1.95 14.70 -2.14
C ALA A 83 1.81 13.66 -3.26
N ARG A 84 2.71 13.71 -4.23
CA ARG A 84 2.86 12.67 -5.23
C ARG A 84 3.70 11.54 -4.67
N GLU A 85 3.31 10.31 -4.98
CA GLU A 85 4.02 9.12 -4.51
C GLU A 85 4.36 8.22 -5.69
N LEU A 86 5.62 7.77 -5.73
CA LEU A 86 6.11 6.77 -6.67
C LEU A 86 6.64 5.59 -5.86
N ILE A 87 6.05 4.42 -6.09
CA ILE A 87 6.47 3.16 -5.48
C ILE A 87 6.97 2.24 -6.59
N SER A 88 8.17 1.70 -6.44
CA SER A 88 8.68 0.62 -7.28
C SER A 88 9.05 -0.56 -6.40
N ALA A 89 8.72 -1.77 -6.84
CA ALA A 89 8.93 -2.98 -6.06
C ALA A 89 9.37 -4.14 -6.93
N PHE A 90 10.24 -4.98 -6.37
CA PHE A 90 10.56 -6.30 -6.88
C PHE A 90 10.00 -7.36 -5.95
N LYS A 91 9.40 -8.39 -6.54
CA LYS A 91 9.04 -9.63 -5.85
C LYS A 91 9.98 -10.74 -6.35
N ILE A 92 10.58 -11.49 -5.43
CA ILE A 92 11.51 -12.58 -5.71
C ILE A 92 10.99 -13.87 -5.07
N ASP A 93 10.68 -14.86 -5.89
CA ASP A 93 10.34 -16.22 -5.43
C ASP A 93 11.63 -17.02 -5.20
N ALA A 94 12.16 -16.97 -3.97
CA ALA A 94 13.43 -17.62 -3.64
C ALA A 94 13.32 -19.15 -3.69
N ILE A 95 12.26 -19.68 -3.09
CA ILE A 95 11.82 -21.09 -3.16
C ILE A 95 10.29 -21.12 -3.18
N SER A 96 9.68 -22.27 -3.46
CA SER A 96 8.22 -22.42 -3.60
C SER A 96 7.40 -21.95 -2.39
N GLN A 97 8.03 -21.81 -1.21
CA GLN A 97 7.38 -21.38 0.02
C GLN A 97 7.79 -19.98 0.49
N VAL A 98 8.83 -19.36 -0.09
CA VAL A 98 9.42 -18.11 0.41
C VAL A 98 9.47 -17.06 -0.68
N GLU A 99 8.82 -15.93 -0.42
CA GLU A 99 8.77 -14.77 -1.30
C GLU A 99 9.44 -13.59 -0.60
N PHE A 100 10.31 -12.87 -1.30
CA PHE A 100 10.91 -11.63 -0.81
C PHE A 100 10.39 -10.44 -1.61
N PHE A 101 10.23 -9.31 -0.92
CA PHE A 101 9.82 -8.06 -1.50
C PHE A 101 10.86 -7.00 -1.17
N ILE A 102 11.27 -6.24 -2.19
CA ILE A 102 12.13 -5.07 -2.05
C ILE A 102 11.38 -3.91 -2.67
N GLU A 103 11.04 -2.90 -1.87
CA GLU A 103 10.25 -1.75 -2.30
C GLU A 103 11.03 -0.45 -2.06
N THR A 104 11.03 0.43 -3.04
CA THR A 104 11.45 1.82 -2.88
C THR A 104 10.22 2.72 -2.99
N MET A 105 10.00 3.55 -1.98
CA MET A 105 8.90 4.51 -1.92
C MET A 105 9.47 5.92 -1.95
N HIS A 106 9.08 6.72 -2.94
CA HIS A 106 9.41 8.13 -3.02
C HIS A 106 8.13 8.97 -2.88
N VAL A 107 8.02 9.68 -1.77
CA VAL A 107 6.94 10.65 -1.53
C VAL A 107 7.54 12.04 -1.67
N GLU A 108 6.85 12.91 -2.41
CA GLU A 108 7.26 14.30 -2.57
C GLU A 108 7.46 14.99 -1.22
N HIS A 109 8.57 15.73 -1.09
CA HIS A 109 9.04 16.38 0.15
C HIS A 109 9.59 15.47 1.25
N TYR A 110 9.60 14.14 1.06
CA TYR A 110 10.19 13.20 2.01
C TYR A 110 11.43 12.51 1.44
N THR A 111 12.28 12.00 2.33
CA THR A 111 13.39 11.14 1.94
C THR A 111 12.83 9.83 1.38
N PRO A 112 13.39 9.31 0.25
CA PRO A 112 12.99 8.00 -0.26
C PRO A 112 13.13 6.94 0.83
N ASP A 113 12.15 6.05 0.96
CA ASP A 113 12.14 4.94 1.90
C ASP A 113 12.43 3.63 1.17
N LEU A 114 13.27 2.81 1.79
CA LEU A 114 13.58 1.48 1.30
C LEU A 114 12.98 0.47 2.26
N ARG A 115 12.22 -0.49 1.73
CA ARG A 115 11.49 -1.48 2.50
C ARG A 115 11.79 -2.87 2.02
N PHE A 116 11.79 -3.79 2.96
CA PHE A 116 12.02 -5.20 2.71
C PHE A 116 10.97 -6.01 3.44
N ALA A 117 10.43 -7.03 2.79
CA ALA A 117 9.55 -7.99 3.43
C ALA A 117 9.85 -9.41 2.96
N ALA A 118 9.51 -10.37 3.81
CA ALA A 118 9.55 -11.79 3.51
C ALA A 118 8.19 -12.40 3.86
N ILE A 119 7.69 -13.25 2.98
CA ILE A 119 6.48 -14.06 3.20
C ILE A 119 6.90 -15.52 3.17
N TYR A 120 6.48 -16.27 4.19
CA TYR A 120 6.64 -17.71 4.28
C TYR A 120 5.29 -18.42 4.27
N ASN A 121 5.06 -19.19 3.21
CA ASN A 121 3.88 -20.02 3.00
C ASN A 121 4.02 -21.33 3.78
N LEU A 122 3.64 -21.32 5.06
CA LEU A 122 3.78 -22.48 5.94
C LEU A 122 2.84 -23.64 5.52
N MET A 123 1.61 -23.31 5.14
CA MET A 123 0.61 -24.24 4.62
C MET A 123 -0.23 -23.56 3.53
N SER A 124 -1.01 -24.31 2.75
CA SER A 124 -1.89 -23.74 1.72
C SER A 124 -2.88 -22.70 2.26
N HIS A 125 -3.18 -22.75 3.56
CA HIS A 125 -4.13 -21.87 4.23
C HIS A 125 -3.48 -20.91 5.23
N LEU A 126 -2.16 -20.98 5.45
CA LEU A 126 -1.47 -20.19 6.47
C LEU A 126 -0.15 -19.63 5.94
N GLN A 127 -0.04 -18.30 5.95
CA GLN A 127 1.16 -17.56 5.56
C GLN A 127 1.63 -16.74 6.76
N LEU A 128 2.94 -16.64 6.94
CA LEU A 128 3.58 -15.75 7.89
C LEU A 128 4.32 -14.68 7.11
N PHE A 129 4.33 -13.44 7.60
CA PHE A 129 5.08 -12.37 6.95
C PHE A 129 5.76 -11.48 7.97
N ALA A 130 6.89 -10.93 7.56
CA ALA A 130 7.63 -9.94 8.32
C ALA A 130 8.27 -8.93 7.36
N GLY A 131 8.46 -7.69 7.80
CA GLY A 131 9.09 -6.67 6.99
C GLY A 131 9.59 -5.49 7.81
N THR A 132 10.41 -4.66 7.18
CA THR A 132 11.00 -3.48 7.78
C THR A 132 11.13 -2.36 6.75
N GLY A 133 10.95 -1.12 7.19
CA GLY A 133 11.36 0.10 6.47
C GLY A 133 12.63 0.69 7.10
N PHE A 134 13.46 1.37 6.31
CA PHE A 134 14.76 1.86 6.78
C PHE A 134 14.75 3.37 7.10
N ASN A 135 14.10 4.21 6.29
CA ASN A 135 14.25 5.66 6.40
C ASN A 135 13.08 6.33 7.11
N THR A 136 11.85 5.86 6.89
CA THR A 136 10.66 6.42 7.56
C THR A 136 10.39 5.65 8.85
N THR A 137 11.26 5.88 9.85
CA THR A 137 11.31 5.17 11.15
C THR A 137 11.45 3.65 10.99
N ALA A 138 12.46 3.04 11.62
CA ALA A 138 12.71 1.60 11.50
C ALA A 138 11.53 0.79 12.10
N ASN A 139 10.50 0.61 11.29
CA ASN A 139 9.23 0.03 11.67
C ASN A 139 9.29 -1.43 11.34
N LEU A 140 9.33 -2.26 12.38
CA LEU A 140 9.25 -3.70 12.22
C LEU A 140 7.78 -4.10 12.15
N SER A 141 7.41 -4.75 11.07
CA SER A 141 6.06 -5.28 10.87
C SER A 141 6.12 -6.81 10.81
N THR A 142 5.16 -7.47 11.45
CA THR A 142 5.01 -8.92 11.38
C THR A 142 3.53 -9.30 11.42
N GLY A 143 3.18 -10.44 10.87
CA GLY A 143 1.80 -10.89 10.87
C GLY A 143 1.61 -12.25 10.23
N PHE A 144 0.35 -12.62 10.09
CA PHE A 144 -0.05 -13.85 9.44
C PHE A 144 -1.31 -13.64 8.60
N SER A 145 -1.48 -14.54 7.64
CA SER A 145 -2.65 -14.63 6.79
C SER A 145 -3.26 -16.02 6.88
N LEU A 146 -4.58 -16.08 7.06
CA LEU A 146 -5.37 -17.29 7.01
C LEU A 146 -6.28 -17.25 5.79
N ASN A 147 -6.08 -18.18 4.86
CA ASN A 147 -6.90 -18.34 3.67
C ASN A 147 -7.84 -19.53 3.87
N TRP A 148 -9.15 -19.28 3.92
CA TRP A 148 -10.19 -20.30 4.09
C TRP A 148 -11.22 -20.19 2.95
N TYR A 149 -11.08 -21.04 1.94
CA TYR A 149 -11.85 -20.98 0.67
C TYR A 149 -11.77 -19.60 0.01
N GLU A 150 -12.88 -18.84 0.01
CA GLU A 150 -12.99 -17.50 -0.60
C GLU A 150 -12.80 -16.37 0.43
N ILE A 151 -12.49 -16.72 1.67
CA ILE A 151 -12.29 -15.76 2.77
C ILE A 151 -10.81 -15.74 3.13
N LYS A 152 -10.24 -14.53 3.18
CA LYS A 152 -8.88 -14.30 3.65
C LYS A 152 -8.91 -13.36 4.85
N PHE A 153 -8.31 -13.80 5.94
CA PHE A 153 -8.14 -13.01 7.16
C PHE A 153 -6.65 -12.70 7.36
N ASP A 154 -6.30 -11.42 7.45
CA ASP A 154 -4.95 -10.97 7.73
C ASP A 154 -4.90 -10.25 9.07
N TYR A 155 -3.89 -10.58 9.86
CA TYR A 155 -3.53 -9.85 11.06
C TYR A 155 -2.08 -9.42 10.97
N ALA A 156 -1.82 -8.13 11.19
CA ALA A 156 -0.47 -7.59 11.26
C ALA A 156 -0.28 -6.69 12.47
N LEU A 157 0.93 -6.74 13.02
CA LEU A 157 1.43 -5.88 14.07
C LEU A 157 2.56 -5.05 13.49
N GLN A 158 2.46 -3.73 13.65
CA GLN A 158 3.55 -2.81 13.36
C GLN A 158 4.06 -2.21 14.66
N ASN A 159 5.35 -2.38 14.89
CA ASN A 159 6.04 -1.76 16.00
C ASN A 159 6.80 -0.53 15.50
N HIS A 160 6.42 0.64 16.02
CA HIS A 160 7.07 1.90 15.70
C HIS A 160 8.02 2.30 16.84
N PRO A 161 9.24 2.80 16.58
CA PRO A 161 10.21 3.09 17.64
C PRO A 161 9.73 4.07 18.71
N PHE A 162 8.87 5.02 18.32
CA PHE A 162 8.40 6.11 19.18
C PHE A 162 6.90 6.07 19.49
N LEU A 163 6.12 5.24 18.81
CA LEU A 163 4.66 5.18 18.95
C LEU A 163 4.27 3.83 19.53
N SER A 164 3.08 3.76 20.10
CA SER A 164 2.53 2.48 20.55
C SER A 164 2.35 1.52 19.37
N GLN A 165 2.32 0.23 19.68
CA GLN A 165 2.09 -0.81 18.70
C GLN A 165 0.75 -0.58 17.97
N THR A 166 0.78 -0.74 16.65
CA THR A 166 -0.41 -0.61 15.81
C THR A 166 -0.82 -1.99 15.30
N HIS A 167 -2.10 -2.30 15.44
CA HIS A 167 -2.69 -3.56 15.01
C HIS A 167 -3.52 -3.33 13.76
N TYR A 168 -3.33 -4.19 12.76
CA TYR A 168 -4.08 -4.18 11.51
C TYR A 168 -4.86 -5.48 11.38
N PHE A 169 -6.11 -5.34 10.99
CA PHE A 169 -7.02 -6.45 10.72
C PHE A 169 -7.63 -6.24 9.34
N THR A 170 -7.50 -7.24 8.46
CA THR A 170 -8.10 -7.20 7.13
C THR A 170 -8.93 -8.46 6.93
N LEU A 171 -10.13 -8.27 6.40
CA LEU A 171 -10.98 -9.36 5.95
C LEU A 171 -11.28 -9.14 4.47
N SER A 172 -10.89 -10.10 3.65
CA SER A 172 -11.08 -10.05 2.20
C SER A 172 -11.95 -11.21 1.75
N PHE A 173 -12.80 -10.93 0.77
CA PHE A 173 -13.70 -11.90 0.16
C PHE A 173 -13.43 -11.93 -1.34
N GLY A 174 -13.26 -13.11 -1.91
CA GLY A 174 -13.08 -13.28 -3.35
C GLY A 174 -12.76 -14.71 -3.74
N GLY A 175 -13.48 -15.23 -4.73
CA GLY A 175 -13.08 -16.43 -5.45
C GLY A 175 -11.78 -16.18 -6.23
N LYS A 176 -10.95 -17.21 -6.34
CA LYS A 176 -9.74 -17.21 -7.17
C LYS A 176 -10.03 -16.85 -8.63
#